data_AF-A0A6L4Z737-F1
#
_entry.id   AF-A0A6L4Z737-F1
#
_cell.length_a   1.000
_cell.length_b   1.000
_cell.length_c   1.000
_cell.angle_alpha   90.00
_cell.angle_beta   90.00
_cell.angle_gamma   90.00
#
_symmetry.space_group_name_H-M   'P 1'
#
loop_
_entity.id
_entity.type
_entity.pdbx_description
1 polymer ?
#
loop_
_entity_poly.entity_id
_entity_poly.type
_entity_poly.pdbx_seq_one_letter_code
_entity_poly.pdbx_strand_id
1 'polypeptide(L)' 'MSNEYKSREMVKTHDVIIGTVLIQGAKAPRHVTQDMLKTIRPGTVLVDVEVDQSGCF' A
#
# COMPACT_ATOMS: atom_id res chain seq x y z
N MET A 1 9.78 -1.28 -12.66
CA MET A 1 8.30 -1.31 -12.71
C MET A 1 7.79 -2.05 -11.48
N SER A 2 6.70 -1.58 -10.86
CA SER A 2 6.09 -2.28 -9.73
C SER A 2 5.43 -3.59 -10.17
N ASN A 3 5.38 -4.59 -9.29
CA ASN A 3 4.80 -5.91 -9.56
C ASN A 3 3.92 -6.34 -8.37
N GLU A 4 2.63 -6.58 -8.63
CA GLU A 4 1.63 -6.98 -7.61
C GLU A 4 2.06 -8.23 -6.83
N TYR A 5 2.63 -9.23 -7.52
CA TYR A 5 3.06 -10.47 -6.87
C TYR A 5 4.11 -10.21 -5.78
N LYS A 6 5.07 -9.32 -6.05
CA LYS A 6 6.11 -8.96 -5.08
C LYS A 6 5.51 -8.20 -3.90
N SER A 7 4.64 -7.23 -4.17
CA SER A 7 3.95 -6.47 -3.13
C SER A 7 3.15 -7.40 -2.22
N ARG A 8 2.43 -8.39 -2.77
CA ARG A 8 1.62 -9.36 -2.01
C ARG A 8 2.43 -10.23 -1.07
N GLU A 9 3.65 -10.61 -1.44
CA GLU A 9 4.52 -11.37 -0.54
C GLU A 9 5.24 -10.46 0.46
N MET A 10 5.64 -9.26 0.05
CA MET A 10 6.36 -8.31 0.92
C MET A 10 5.49 -7.78 2.06
N VAL A 11 4.20 -7.49 1.81
CA VAL A 11 3.29 -6.97 2.85
C VAL A 11 3.16 -7.89 4.07
N LYS A 12 3.45 -9.19 3.92
CA LYS A 12 3.34 -10.19 4.99
C LYS A 12 4.46 -10.13 6.02
N THR A 13 5.62 -9.60 5.65
CA THR A 13 6.86 -9.76 6.44
C THR A 13 7.46 -8.44 6.93
N HIS A 14 7.09 -7.31 6.34
CA HIS A 14 7.71 -6.02 6.63
C HIS A 14 7.06 -5.29 7.81
N ASP A 15 7.90 -4.63 8.61
CA ASP A 15 7.49 -3.84 9.78
C ASP A 15 6.89 -2.47 9.42
N VAL A 16 7.29 -1.92 8.26
CA VAL A 16 6.86 -0.59 7.79
C VAL A 16 6.57 -0.66 6.30
N ILE A 17 5.42 -0.13 5.88
CA ILE A 17 4.99 -0.05 4.48
C ILE A 17 4.56 1.39 4.20
N ILE A 18 5.17 1.99 3.18
CA ILE A 18 4.93 3.39 2.80
C ILE A 18 4.32 3.43 1.39
N GLY A 19 3.10 3.96 1.27
CA GLY A 19 2.43 4.23 0.02
C GLY A 19 2.71 5.66 -0.44
N THR A 20 3.37 5.83 -1.59
CA THR A 20 3.77 7.15 -2.14
C THR A 20 3.29 7.35 -3.58
N VAL A 21 2.13 6.79 -3.95
CA VAL A 21 1.63 6.88 -5.32
C VAL A 21 0.91 8.20 -5.54
N LEU A 22 1.59 9.13 -6.20
CA LEU A 22 1.01 10.40 -6.64
C LEU A 22 0.60 10.29 -8.12
N ILE A 23 -0.68 10.53 -8.40
CA ILE A 23 -1.16 10.82 -9.74
C ILE A 23 -1.81 12.21 -9.71
N GLN A 24 -1.29 13.15 -10.50
CA GLN A 24 -1.85 14.50 -10.51
C GLN A 24 -3.27 14.50 -11.10
N GLY A 25 -4.21 15.08 -10.36
CA GLY A 25 -5.59 15.28 -10.81
C GLY A 25 -6.43 14.01 -10.92
N ALA A 26 -5.95 12.87 -10.44
CA ALA A 26 -6.67 11.62 -10.45
C ALA A 26 -6.44 10.84 -9.16
N LYS A 27 -7.44 10.04 -8.78
CA LYS A 27 -7.36 9.15 -7.62
C LYS A 27 -6.18 8.18 -7.78
N ALA A 28 -5.39 8.02 -6.73
CA ALA A 28 -4.34 7.01 -6.69
C ALA A 28 -4.93 5.60 -6.92
N PRO A 29 -4.32 4.78 -7.80
CA PRO A 29 -4.73 3.39 -7.96
C PRO A 29 -4.44 2.64 -6.67
N ARG A 30 -5.39 1.82 -6.22
CA ARG A 30 -5.18 0.92 -5.08
C ARG A 30 -4.09 -0.09 -5.46
N HIS A 31 -2.90 0.12 -4.93
CA HIS A 31 -1.75 -0.73 -5.20
C HIS A 31 -1.64 -1.87 -4.20
N VAL A 32 -2.12 -1.63 -2.97
CA VAL A 32 -2.37 -2.65 -1.97
C VAL A 32 -3.89 -2.80 -1.85
N THR A 33 -4.38 -4.03 -1.84
CA THR A 33 -5.81 -4.30 -1.72
C THR A 33 -6.19 -4.63 -0.28
N GLN A 34 -7.47 -4.50 0.04
CA GLN A 34 -7.99 -4.81 1.37
C GLN A 34 -7.75 -6.28 1.79
N ASP A 35 -7.65 -7.20 0.83
CA ASP A 35 -7.27 -8.60 1.12
C ASP A 35 -5.78 -8.76 1.41
N MET A 36 -4.91 -7.97 0.77
CA MET A 36 -3.49 -7.94 1.11
C MET A 36 -3.29 -7.39 2.53
N LEU A 37 -4.05 -6.36 2.92
CA LEU A 37 -4.00 -5.78 4.27
C LEU A 37 -4.30 -6.82 5.37
N LYS A 38 -5.20 -7.77 5.12
CA LYS A 38 -5.52 -8.85 6.08
C LYS A 38 -4.36 -9.83 6.31
N THR A 39 -3.37 -9.84 5.41
CA THR A 39 -2.20 -10.72 5.51
C THR A 39 -0.98 -10.04 6.13
N ILE A 40 -1.11 -8.75 6.48
CA ILE A 40 -0.03 -7.98 7.08
C ILE A 40 0.27 -8.51 8.48
N ARG A 41 1.57 -8.52 8.82
CA ARG A 41 2.03 -8.89 10.15
C ARG A 41 1.44 -7.96 11.21
N PRO A 42 0.88 -8.46 12.33
CA PRO A 42 0.47 -7.61 13.43
C PRO A 42 1.62 -6.71 13.92
N GLY A 43 1.30 -5.45 14.19
CA GLY A 43 2.28 -4.43 14.59
C GLY A 43 3.01 -3.73 13.44
N THR A 44 2.76 -4.09 12.19
CA THR A 44 3.27 -3.35 11.03
C THR A 44 2.65 -1.94 10.97
N VAL A 45 3.48 -0.95 10.67
CA VAL A 45 3.09 0.45 10.49
C VAL A 45 2.81 0.72 9.01
N LEU A 46 1.63 1.28 8.73
CA LEU A 46 1.23 1.74 7.39
C LEU A 46 1.32 3.27 7.34
N VAL A 47 2.03 3.80 6.33
CA VAL A 47 2.11 5.24 6.06
C VAL A 47 1.56 5.50 4.68
N ASP A 48 0.49 6.29 4.60
CA ASP A 48 -0.09 6.74 3.34
C ASP A 48 0.16 8.25 3.19
N VAL A 49 0.97 8.62 2.21
CA VAL A 49 1.33 10.03 1.97
C VAL A 49 0.20 10.77 1.25
N GLU A 50 -0.71 10.07 0.57
CA GLU A 50 -1.76 10.65 -0.27
C GLU A 50 -3.17 10.44 0.32
N VAL A 51 -3.29 10.63 1.65
CA VAL A 51 -4.57 10.51 2.37
C VAL A 51 -5.65 11.44 1.77
N ASP A 52 -5.24 12.60 1.28
CA ASP A 52 -6.11 13.61 0.66
C ASP A 52 -6.68 13.17 -0.70
N GLN A 53 -6.07 12.16 -1.34
CA GLN A 53 -6.51 11.60 -2.62
C GLN A 53 -7.09 10.19 -2.48
N SER A 54 -7.61 9.87 -1.29
CA SER A 54 -8.19 8.59 -0.90
C SER A 54 -7.23 7.39 -0.82
N GLY A 55 -5.93 7.67 -0.76
CA GLY A 55 -4.90 6.71 -0.38
C GLY A 55 -4.56 5.63 -1.41
N CYS A 56 -3.51 4.87 -1.12
CA CYS A 56 -2.94 3.81 -1.95
C CYS A 56 -3.23 2.39 -1.40
N PHE A 57 -3.86 2.30 -0.23
CA PHE A 57 -4.18 1.05 0.49
C PHE A 57 -5.66 0.61 0.36
#